data_AF-A0A5B7JSZ1-F1
#
_entry.id   AF-A0A5B7JSZ1-F1
#
_cell.length_a   1.000
_cell.length_b   1.000
_cell.length_c   1.000
_cell.angle_alpha   90.00
_cell.angle_beta   90.00
_cell.angle_gamma   90.00
#
_symmetry.space_group_name_H-M   'P 1'
#
loop_
_entity.id
_entity.type
_entity.pdbx_description
1 polymer ?
#
loop_
_entity_poly.entity_id
_entity_poly.type
_entity_poly.pdbx_seq_one_letter_code
_entity_poly.pdbx_strand_id
1 'polypeptide(L)'
;MQIVVNIIMEHIPHVEEIDLSHNKITCLDELDRLMSSCTNLHRLSLKKNKLTSPESLDKLSGMQITDLTLEDNPLCDRFRDTESYIRQVISRLPL
;
A
#
# COMPACT_ATOMS: atom_id res chain seq x y z
N MET A 1 -4.04 -1.40 -12.93
CA MET A 1 -4.54 -0.41 -11.94
C MET A 1 -4.67 0.98 -12.57
N GLN A 2 -4.02 1.23 -13.70
CA GLN A 2 -3.79 2.55 -14.25
C GLN A 2 -5.03 3.44 -14.43
N ILE A 3 -6.15 2.87 -14.87
CA ILE A 3 -7.41 3.61 -15.07
C ILE A 3 -7.95 4.13 -13.73
N VAL A 4 -7.95 3.29 -12.69
CA VAL A 4 -8.43 3.67 -11.35
C VAL A 4 -7.56 4.79 -10.78
N VAL A 5 -6.23 4.67 -10.91
CA VAL A 5 -5.29 5.71 -10.49
C VAL A 5 -5.58 7.04 -11.17
N ASN A 6 -5.79 7.04 -12.50
CA ASN A 6 -6.10 8.26 -13.23
C ASN A 6 -7.44 8.88 -12.78
N ILE A 7 -8.48 8.07 -12.59
CA ILE A 7 -9.80 8.56 -12.15
C ILE A 7 -9.68 9.23 -10.77
N ILE A 8 -8.98 8.61 -9.82
CA ILE A 8 -8.79 9.16 -8.47
C ILE A 8 -8.06 10.50 -8.55
N MET A 9 -6.97 10.59 -9.31
CA MET A 9 -6.21 11.84 -9.44
C MET A 9 -7.01 12.96 -10.10
N GLU A 10 -7.80 12.65 -11.14
CA GLU A 10 -8.55 13.64 -11.91
C GLU A 10 -9.82 14.12 -11.20
N HIS A 11 -10.50 13.25 -10.45
CA HIS A 11 -11.83 13.53 -9.92
C HIS A 11 -11.86 13.66 -8.39
N ILE A 12 -10.94 13.01 -7.66
CA ILE A 12 -10.98 12.92 -6.19
C ILE A 12 -9.56 13.01 -5.59
N PRO A 13 -8.81 14.11 -5.82
CA PRO A 13 -7.43 14.25 -5.37
C PRO A 13 -7.29 14.30 -3.84
N HIS A 14 -8.36 14.63 -3.12
CA HIS A 14 -8.39 14.76 -1.65
C HIS A 14 -8.74 13.47 -0.92
N VAL A 15 -8.59 12.32 -1.57
CA VAL A 15 -8.87 11.02 -0.94
C VAL A 15 -7.99 10.80 0.28
N GLU A 16 -8.63 10.41 1.38
CA GLU A 16 -7.98 10.15 2.67
C GLU A 16 -7.72 8.66 2.92
N GLU A 17 -8.57 7.81 2.31
CA GLU A 17 -8.55 6.37 2.48
C GLU A 17 -8.82 5.67 1.14
N ILE A 18 -7.99 4.68 0.82
CA ILE A 18 -8.20 3.80 -0.33
C ILE A 18 -8.24 2.35 0.15
N ASP A 19 -9.33 1.65 -0.17
CA ASP A 19 -9.42 0.21 -0.02
C ASP A 19 -9.22 -0.50 -1.37
N LEU A 20 -8.10 -1.21 -1.49
CA LEU A 20 -7.75 -2.08 -2.61
C LEU A 20 -7.81 -3.56 -2.21
N SER A 21 -8.53 -3.90 -1.15
CA SER A 21 -8.67 -5.28 -0.70
C SER A 21 -9.32 -6.18 -1.75
N HIS A 22 -9.07 -7.48 -1.65
CA HIS A 22 -9.65 -8.50 -2.52
C HIS A 22 -9.31 -8.35 -4.02
N ASN A 23 -8.15 -7.79 -4.33
CA ASN A 23 -7.64 -7.69 -5.69
C ASN A 23 -6.54 -8.72 -5.96
N LYS A 24 -5.95 -8.68 -7.16
CA LYS A 24 -4.84 -9.56 -7.56
C LYS A 24 -3.54 -8.77 -7.69
N ILE A 25 -3.33 -7.78 -6.82
CA ILE A 25 -2.19 -6.88 -6.88
C ILE A 25 -0.93 -7.65 -6.49
N THR A 26 0.05 -7.66 -7.39
CA THR A 26 1.35 -8.31 -7.19
C THR A 26 2.49 -7.32 -6.96
N CYS A 27 2.33 -6.07 -7.42
CA CYS A 27 3.28 -4.97 -7.23
C CYS A 27 2.53 -3.64 -7.10
N LEU A 28 3.21 -2.64 -6.52
CA LEU A 28 2.64 -1.32 -6.23
C LEU A 28 3.21 -0.22 -7.15
N ASP A 29 3.86 -0.57 -8.26
CA ASP A 29 4.52 0.40 -9.15
C ASP A 29 3.57 1.49 -9.68
N GLU A 30 2.29 1.15 -9.90
CA GLU A 30 1.29 2.11 -10.39
C GLU A 30 0.78 3.07 -9.28
N LEU A 31 1.05 2.78 -8.00
CA LEU A 31 0.72 3.66 -6.86
C LEU A 31 1.72 4.81 -6.70
N ASP A 32 2.93 4.73 -7.27
CA ASP A 32 3.91 5.82 -7.25
C ASP A 32 3.29 7.14 -7.77
N ARG A 33 2.39 7.03 -8.77
CA ARG A 33 1.67 8.18 -9.33
C ARG A 33 0.62 8.77 -8.38
N LEU A 34 -0.04 7.94 -7.57
CA LEU A 34 -1.00 8.41 -6.57
C LEU A 34 -0.31 9.25 -5.50
N MET A 35 0.95 8.95 -5.15
CA MET A 35 1.73 9.77 -4.21
C MET A 35 1.85 11.24 -4.66
N SER A 36 1.92 11.48 -5.97
CA SER A 36 2.12 12.83 -6.51
C SER A 36 0.86 13.71 -6.44
N SER A 37 -0.31 13.10 -6.35
CA SER A 37 -1.61 13.80 -6.44
C SER A 37 -2.47 13.66 -5.17
N CYS A 38 -2.38 12.55 -4.45
CA CYS A 38 -3.19 12.25 -3.27
C CYS A 38 -2.41 12.51 -1.99
N THR A 39 -2.10 13.77 -1.71
CA THR A 39 -1.28 14.17 -0.55
C THR A 39 -1.95 13.93 0.80
N ASN A 40 -3.28 13.75 0.81
CA ASN A 40 -4.07 13.55 2.03
C ASN A 40 -4.32 12.07 2.34
N LEU A 41 -3.84 11.15 1.51
CA LEU A 41 -4.03 9.73 1.68
C LEU A 41 -3.18 9.23 2.85
N HIS A 42 -3.85 8.74 3.89
CA HIS A 42 -3.21 8.26 5.11
C HIS A 42 -3.66 6.84 5.48
N ARG A 43 -4.77 6.33 4.93
CA ARG A 43 -5.22 4.95 5.13
C ARG A 43 -5.20 4.15 3.83
N LEU A 44 -4.54 2.99 3.84
CA LEU A 44 -4.46 2.10 2.68
C LEU A 44 -4.71 0.64 3.11
N SER A 45 -5.73 0.02 2.51
CA SER A 45 -6.00 -1.41 2.66
C SER A 45 -5.57 -2.16 1.41
N LEU A 46 -4.67 -3.14 1.59
CA LEU A 46 -4.19 -4.06 0.56
C LEU A 46 -4.53 -5.51 0.94
N LYS A 47 -5.50 -5.72 1.83
CA LYS A 47 -5.90 -7.04 2.32
C LYS A 47 -6.26 -8.00 1.18
N LYS A 48 -5.93 -9.29 1.30
CA LYS A 48 -6.28 -10.34 0.30
C LYS A 48 -5.80 -9.99 -1.11
N ASN A 49 -4.55 -9.58 -1.23
CA ASN A 49 -3.86 -9.39 -2.50
C ASN A 49 -2.78 -10.48 -2.69
N LYS A 50 -1.92 -10.30 -3.69
CA LYS A 50 -0.87 -11.25 -4.07
C LYS A 50 0.53 -10.66 -3.89
N LEU A 51 0.71 -9.79 -2.90
CA LEU A 51 2.02 -9.22 -2.57
C LEU A 51 2.87 -10.30 -1.91
N THR A 52 3.98 -10.67 -2.56
CA THR A 52 4.84 -11.78 -2.14
C THR A 52 6.08 -11.32 -1.38
N SER A 53 6.40 -10.02 -1.45
CA SER A 53 7.65 -9.48 -0.92
C SER A 53 7.44 -8.15 -0.21
N PRO A 54 8.04 -7.94 0.97
CA PRO A 54 7.98 -6.66 1.67
C PRO A 54 8.64 -5.52 0.89
N GLU A 55 9.57 -5.82 -0.03
CA GLU A 55 10.20 -4.84 -0.93
C GLU A 55 9.19 -4.16 -1.84
N SER A 56 8.04 -4.78 -2.13
CA SER A 56 6.96 -4.12 -2.87
C SER A 56 6.41 -2.89 -2.13
N LEU A 57 6.58 -2.81 -0.80
CA LEU A 57 6.17 -1.67 0.02
C LEU A 57 7.13 -0.49 -0.09
N ASP A 58 8.34 -0.66 -0.64
CA ASP A 58 9.28 0.46 -0.87
C ASP A 58 8.66 1.53 -1.79
N LYS A 59 7.66 1.16 -2.59
CA LYS A 59 6.88 2.06 -3.44
C LYS A 59 5.91 2.96 -2.67
N LEU A 60 5.60 2.60 -1.44
CA LEU A 60 4.83 3.46 -0.53
C LEU A 60 5.74 4.44 0.22
N SER A 61 7.07 4.34 0.03
CA SER A 61 8.03 5.24 0.65
C SER A 61 7.85 6.66 0.12
N GLY A 62 7.38 7.56 0.99
CA GLY A 62 7.05 8.95 0.67
C GLY A 62 5.57 9.29 0.84
N MET A 63 4.70 8.28 1.02
CA MET A 63 3.31 8.50 1.42
C MET A 63 3.20 8.66 2.93
N GLN A 64 2.32 9.55 3.40
CA GLN A 64 2.04 9.72 4.82
C GLN A 64 1.00 8.70 5.32
N ILE A 65 1.25 7.41 5.07
CA ILE A 65 0.35 6.33 5.49
C ILE A 65 0.47 6.12 7.00
N THR A 66 -0.60 6.41 7.73
CA THR A 66 -0.74 6.12 9.15
C THR A 66 -1.33 4.74 9.41
N ASP A 67 -2.16 4.24 8.48
CA ASP A 67 -2.84 2.96 8.62
C ASP A 67 -2.66 2.11 7.37
N LEU A 68 -1.96 0.97 7.50
CA LEU A 68 -1.73 0.03 6.41
C LEU A 68 -2.19 -1.38 6.81
N THR A 69 -3.06 -1.98 6.00
CA THR A 69 -3.51 -3.37 6.19
C THR A 69 -2.99 -4.29 5.08
N LEU A 70 -2.19 -5.30 5.44
CA LEU A 70 -1.61 -6.28 4.49
C LEU A 70 -2.11 -7.71 4.71
N GLU A 71 -3.09 -7.93 5.59
CA GLU A 71 -3.62 -9.26 5.90
C GLU A 71 -3.95 -10.09 4.65
N ASP A 72 -3.81 -11.42 4.76
CA ASP A 72 -4.05 -12.36 3.66
C ASP A 72 -3.22 -12.06 2.39
N ASN A 73 -2.02 -11.50 2.53
CA ASN A 73 -1.02 -11.46 1.46
C ASN A 73 0.08 -12.51 1.71
N PRO A 74 0.62 -13.16 0.66
CA PRO A 74 1.71 -14.12 0.80
C PRO A 74 2.97 -13.59 1.49
N LEU A 75 3.21 -12.27 1.49
CA LEU A 75 4.31 -11.68 2.26
C LEU A 75 4.18 -11.90 3.76
N CYS A 76 2.95 -11.96 4.29
CA CYS A 76 2.70 -12.15 5.73
C CYS A 76 3.17 -13.53 6.19
N ASP A 77 3.03 -14.55 5.35
CA ASP A 77 3.45 -15.93 5.62
C ASP A 77 4.98 -16.08 5.73
N ARG A 78 5.74 -15.07 5.30
CA ARG A 78 7.21 -15.07 5.36
C ARG A 78 7.76 -14.73 6.74
N PHE A 79 6.91 -14.22 7.63
CA PHE A 79 7.30 -13.82 8.98
C PHE A 79 6.83 -14.86 9.98
N ARG A 80 7.72 -15.26 10.90
CA ARG A 80 7.41 -16.26 11.94
C ARG A 80 6.74 -15.65 13.16
N ASP A 81 6.91 -14.34 13.35
CA ASP A 81 6.45 -13.59 14.49
C ASP A 81 6.01 -12.19 14.07
N THR A 82 5.08 -11.64 14.84
CA THR A 82 4.49 -10.31 14.59
C THR A 82 5.51 -9.19 14.73
N GLU A 83 6.52 -9.34 15.58
CA GLU A 83 7.54 -8.31 15.81
C GLU A 83 8.43 -8.13 14.57
N SER A 84 8.92 -9.22 13.99
CA SER A 84 9.68 -9.22 12.74
C SER A 84 8.88 -8.64 11.59
N TYR A 85 7.60 -9.02 11.47
CA TYR A 85 6.67 -8.45 10.49
C TYR A 85 6.54 -6.94 10.65
N ILE A 86 6.22 -6.46 11.85
CA ILE A 86 6.05 -5.03 12.14
C ILE A 86 7.34 -4.27 11.86
N ARG A 87 8.49 -4.76 12.34
CA ARG A 87 9.79 -4.11 12.09
C ARG A 87 10.10 -4.01 10.61
N GLN A 88 9.85 -5.07 9.85
CA GLN A 88 10.13 -5.07 8.41
C GLN A 88 9.21 -4.11 7.66
N VAL A 89 7.91 -4.08 7.97
CA VAL A 89 6.94 -3.17 7.35
C VAL A 89 7.26 -1.71 7.70
N ILE A 90 7.45 -1.41 8.99
CA ILE A 90 7.78 -0.06 9.46
C ILE A 90 9.10 0.42 8.86
N SER A 91 10.12 -0.44 8.71
CA SER A 91 11.39 -0.02 8.10
C SER A 91 11.26 0.45 6.65
N ARG A 92 10.18 0.09 5.95
CA ARG A 92 9.94 0.48 4.55
C ARG A 92 8.97 1.66 4.39
N LEU A 93 8.22 1.99 5.43
CA LEU A 93 7.36 3.17 5.47
C LEU A 93 8.12 4.28 6.22
N PRO A 94 8.40 5.42 5.60
CA PRO A 94 8.98 6.55 6.32
C PRO A 94 7.93 7.06 7.32
N LEU A 95 8.15 6.77 8.60
CA LEU A 95 7.47 7.41 9.73
C LEU A 95 7.94 8.86 9.90
#